data_AF-A0A932I8J8-F1
#
_entry.id   AF-A0A932I8J8-F1
#
_cell.length_a   1.000
_cell.length_b   1.000
_cell.length_c   1.000
_cell.angle_alpha   90.00
_cell.angle_beta   90.00
_cell.angle_gamma   90.00
#
_symmetry.space_group_name_H-M   'P 1'
#
loop_
_entity.id
_entity.type
_entity.pdbx_description
1 polymer ?
#
loop_
_entity_poly.entity_id
_entity_poly.type
_entity_poly.pdbx_seq_one_letter_code
_entity_poly.pdbx_strand_id
1 'polypeptide(L)'
;MKKLLFFFLILMSVSGRAQTEEETLLQEFLHSPDYAGFIAGSQFAGSGTLDMQKSFVDYRIGVYNEIEKRLPVLCLQFVGVQNGKKVIVGQIEAIKVREDYTGLPKNGRYLMLYKNYLQYNTGTSTGTIRVYDLNYDEYLVGEAAVTNGTVNNYTPYPMPDNIAAKYNLTGRAPHPCDTNHNGNVTYGECFSCMLRSCMSDPECRFLCFLANLYRSSCFNSMRVSCAILAIIY
;
A
#
# COMPACT_ATOMS: atom_id res chain seq x y z
N MET A 1 -8.95 5.21 49.42
CA MET A 1 -8.72 4.36 48.23
C MET A 1 -9.95 4.22 47.33
N LYS A 2 -10.63 5.32 46.95
CA LYS A 2 -11.84 5.28 46.07
C LYS A 2 -11.72 6.11 44.77
N LYS A 3 -10.59 6.80 44.56
CA LYS A 3 -10.38 7.69 43.39
C LYS A 3 -9.51 7.09 42.27
N LEU A 4 -8.97 5.88 42.45
CA LEU A 4 -8.09 5.23 41.45
C LEU A 4 -8.85 4.32 40.47
N LEU A 5 -10.13 4.01 40.72
CA LEU A 5 -10.91 3.07 39.89
C LEU A 5 -11.59 3.73 38.68
N PHE A 6 -11.71 5.06 38.65
CA PHE A 6 -12.46 5.78 37.60
C PHE A 6 -11.62 6.10 36.35
N PHE A 7 -10.29 6.05 36.43
CA PHE A 7 -9.41 6.33 35.29
C PHE A 7 -9.25 5.12 34.35
N PHE A 8 -9.52 3.90 34.82
CA PHE A 8 -9.38 2.68 34.01
C PHE A 8 -10.55 2.43 33.05
N LEU A 9 -11.74 2.97 33.35
CA LEU A 9 -12.94 2.80 32.52
C LEU A 9 -12.98 3.72 31.29
N ILE A 10 -12.22 4.83 31.28
CA ILE A 10 -12.16 5.75 30.14
C ILE A 10 -11.18 5.26 29.06
N LEU A 11 -10.14 4.48 29.43
CA LEU A 11 -9.23 3.89 28.44
C LEU A 11 -9.83 2.70 27.68
N MET A 12 -10.81 1.99 28.26
CA MET A 12 -11.44 0.84 27.58
C MET A 12 -12.52 1.22 26.57
N SER A 13 -13.08 2.43 26.63
CA SER A 13 -14.10 2.89 25.67
C SER A 13 -13.49 3.50 24.41
N VAL A 14 -12.25 3.99 24.46
CA VAL A 14 -11.54 4.54 23.29
C VAL A 14 -11.00 3.42 22.38
N SER A 15 -10.50 2.32 22.95
CA SER A 15 -10.00 1.18 22.17
C SER A 15 -11.12 0.47 21.39
N GLY A 16 -12.30 0.32 21.97
CA GLY A 16 -13.44 -0.31 21.30
C GLY A 16 -13.95 0.49 20.09
N ARG A 17 -13.96 1.82 20.16
CA ARG A 17 -14.47 2.67 19.08
C ARG A 17 -13.53 2.73 17.87
N ALA A 18 -12.21 2.80 18.09
CA ALA A 18 -11.24 2.75 17.00
C ALA A 18 -11.30 1.39 16.27
N GLN A 19 -11.38 0.29 17.02
CA GLN A 19 -11.49 -1.05 16.45
C GLN A 19 -12.74 -1.22 15.57
N THR A 20 -13.88 -0.64 15.96
CA THR A 20 -15.10 -0.69 15.13
C THR A 20 -15.00 0.11 13.83
N GLU A 21 -14.27 1.22 13.82
CA GLU A 21 -14.09 2.04 12.61
C GLU A 21 -13.17 1.35 11.60
N GLU A 22 -12.03 0.81 12.07
CA GLU A 22 -11.09 0.06 11.23
C GLU A 22 -11.75 -1.18 10.63
N GLU A 23 -12.51 -1.92 11.43
CA GLU A 23 -13.26 -3.08 10.94
C GLU A 23 -14.31 -2.66 9.90
N THR A 24 -15.01 -1.54 10.10
CA THR A 24 -15.97 -1.02 9.13
C THR A 24 -15.29 -0.68 7.79
N LEU A 25 -14.13 -0.02 7.82
CA LEU A 25 -13.39 0.33 6.61
C LEU A 25 -12.87 -0.91 5.86
N LEU A 26 -12.37 -1.91 6.59
CA LEU A 26 -11.96 -3.17 5.99
C LEU A 26 -13.15 -3.92 5.39
N GLN A 27 -14.27 -4.00 6.10
CA GLN A 27 -15.48 -4.64 5.60
C GLN A 27 -16.03 -3.92 4.37
N GLU A 28 -16.04 -2.59 4.36
CA GLU A 28 -16.44 -1.80 3.19
C GLU A 28 -15.61 -2.18 1.96
N PHE A 29 -14.29 -2.26 2.13
CA PHE A 29 -13.41 -2.66 1.03
C PHE A 29 -13.64 -4.11 0.58
N LEU A 30 -13.86 -5.05 1.51
CA LEU A 30 -14.15 -6.45 1.17
C LEU A 30 -15.46 -6.63 0.39
N HIS A 31 -16.41 -5.71 0.55
CA HIS A 31 -17.67 -5.70 -0.22
C HIS A 31 -17.59 -4.82 -1.47
N SER A 32 -16.45 -4.19 -1.75
CA SER A 32 -16.28 -3.31 -2.90
C SER A 32 -16.13 -4.08 -4.23
N PRO A 33 -16.53 -3.47 -5.36
CA PRO A 33 -16.25 -4.02 -6.69
C PRO A 33 -14.76 -4.20 -6.97
N ASP A 34 -13.89 -3.35 -6.40
CA ASP A 34 -12.43 -3.44 -6.56
C ASP A 34 -11.89 -4.76 -5.96
N TYR A 35 -12.29 -5.11 -4.73
CA TYR A 35 -11.89 -6.36 -4.10
C TYR A 35 -12.51 -7.59 -4.79
N ALA A 36 -13.78 -7.49 -5.20
CA ALA A 36 -14.42 -8.56 -5.99
C ALA A 36 -13.69 -8.79 -7.31
N GLY A 37 -13.25 -7.72 -7.99
CA GLY A 37 -12.43 -7.78 -9.20
C GLY A 37 -11.07 -8.44 -8.96
N PHE A 38 -10.42 -8.13 -7.84
CA PHE A 38 -9.19 -8.81 -7.43
C PHE A 38 -9.43 -10.32 -7.26
N ILE A 39 -10.43 -10.74 -6.47
CA ILE A 39 -10.68 -12.16 -6.22
C ILE A 39 -11.04 -12.94 -7.49
N ALA A 40 -11.81 -12.32 -8.39
CA ALA A 40 -12.28 -12.99 -9.60
C ALA A 40 -11.22 -13.06 -10.72
N GLY A 41 -10.32 -12.07 -10.82
CA GLY A 41 -9.46 -11.89 -11.98
C GLY A 41 -7.96 -11.83 -11.71
N SER A 42 -7.54 -11.73 -10.44
CA SER A 42 -6.13 -11.57 -10.11
C SER A 42 -5.36 -12.89 -10.18
N GLN A 43 -4.13 -12.85 -10.70
CA GLN A 43 -3.22 -14.00 -10.59
C GLN A 43 -2.80 -14.27 -9.13
N PHE A 44 -2.98 -13.28 -8.25
CA PHE A 44 -2.59 -13.35 -6.84
C PHE A 44 -3.71 -13.81 -5.91
N ALA A 45 -4.96 -13.84 -6.35
CA ALA A 45 -6.10 -14.22 -5.53
C ALA A 45 -5.95 -15.63 -4.90
N GLY A 46 -5.27 -16.54 -5.60
CA GLY A 46 -4.97 -17.89 -5.13
C GLY A 46 -3.65 -18.06 -4.38
N SER A 47 -2.86 -17.00 -4.20
CA SER A 47 -1.51 -17.10 -3.59
C SER A 47 -1.54 -17.37 -2.08
N GLY A 48 -2.68 -17.15 -1.41
CA GLY A 48 -2.87 -17.39 0.02
C GLY A 48 -4.31 -17.18 0.46
N THR A 49 -4.57 -17.32 1.75
CA THR A 49 -5.87 -17.05 2.36
C THR A 49 -5.84 -15.69 3.04
N LEU A 50 -6.91 -14.90 2.93
CA LEU A 50 -7.03 -13.65 3.68
C LEU A 50 -7.01 -13.92 5.20
N ASP A 51 -6.19 -13.16 5.94
CA ASP A 51 -6.10 -13.21 7.39
C ASP A 51 -6.55 -11.89 8.01
N MET A 52 -7.81 -11.81 8.40
CA MET A 52 -8.39 -10.60 8.99
C MET A 52 -7.76 -10.21 10.33
N GLN A 53 -7.23 -11.17 11.09
CA GLN A 53 -6.57 -10.88 12.37
C GLN A 53 -5.21 -10.21 12.17
N LYS A 54 -4.60 -10.38 10.99
CA LYS A 54 -3.35 -9.72 10.61
C LYS A 54 -3.55 -8.48 9.74
N SER A 55 -4.77 -8.28 9.26
CA SER A 55 -5.14 -7.11 8.46
C SER A 55 -5.44 -5.93 9.38
N PHE A 56 -5.12 -4.72 8.94
CA PHE A 56 -5.26 -3.51 9.76
C PHE A 56 -5.47 -2.29 8.89
N VAL A 57 -5.88 -1.18 9.52
CA VAL A 57 -5.95 0.14 8.89
C VAL A 57 -4.86 1.00 9.50
N ASP A 58 -4.08 1.67 8.66
CA ASP A 58 -3.12 2.67 9.12
C ASP A 58 -3.62 4.08 8.76
N TYR A 59 -3.47 5.05 9.66
CA TYR A 59 -3.94 6.42 9.47
C TYR A 59 -2.77 7.38 9.38
N ARG A 60 -2.71 8.21 8.34
CA ARG A 60 -1.72 9.31 8.26
C ARG A 60 -2.34 10.61 7.82
N ILE A 61 -1.72 11.69 8.27
CA ILE A 61 -2.14 13.05 7.94
C ILE A 61 -1.74 13.31 6.49
N GLY A 62 -2.73 13.40 5.61
CA GLY A 62 -2.56 14.06 4.32
C GLY A 62 -2.75 15.56 4.51
N VAL A 63 -1.89 16.36 3.86
CA VAL A 63 -2.10 17.80 3.77
C VAL A 63 -2.90 18.04 2.49
N TYR A 64 -4.19 18.35 2.65
CA TYR A 64 -5.05 18.76 1.54
C TYR A 64 -5.68 20.10 1.88
N ASN A 65 -5.31 21.16 1.12
CA ASN A 65 -5.81 22.52 1.34
C ASN A 65 -5.68 23.01 2.79
N GLU A 66 -4.52 22.77 3.43
CA GLU A 66 -4.23 23.16 4.83
C GLU A 66 -5.11 22.49 5.90
N ILE A 67 -5.98 21.54 5.53
CA ILE A 67 -6.76 20.74 6.48
C ILE A 67 -6.07 19.39 6.66
N GLU A 68 -5.63 19.11 7.89
CA GLU A 68 -5.14 17.80 8.28
C GLU A 68 -6.27 16.77 8.19
N LYS A 69 -6.29 15.98 7.11
CA LYS A 69 -7.21 14.84 6.99
C LYS A 69 -6.43 13.54 7.16
N ARG A 70 -6.90 12.69 8.08
CA ARG A 70 -6.39 11.33 8.21
C ARG A 70 -6.88 10.50 7.04
N LEU A 71 -5.96 10.06 6.20
CA LEU A 71 -6.24 9.15 5.10
C LEU A 71 -6.00 7.71 5.58
N PRO A 72 -7.03 6.84 5.58
CA PRO A 72 -6.87 5.44 5.93
C PRO A 72 -6.20 4.67 4.79
N VAL A 73 -5.19 3.89 5.15
CA VAL A 73 -4.50 2.92 4.29
C VAL A 73 -4.88 1.53 4.76
N LEU A 74 -5.69 0.83 3.98
CA LEU A 74 -6.12 -0.53 4.28
C LEU A 74 -4.99 -1.49 3.94
N CYS A 75 -4.65 -2.38 4.87
CA CYS A 75 -3.59 -3.36 4.72
C CYS A 75 -4.16 -4.77 4.93
N LEU A 76 -4.48 -5.47 3.84
CA LEU A 76 -5.03 -6.83 3.89
C LEU A 76 -3.91 -7.85 3.73
N GLN A 77 -3.74 -8.73 4.72
CA GLN A 77 -2.68 -9.74 4.72
C GLN A 77 -3.18 -11.08 4.19
N PHE A 78 -2.44 -11.65 3.25
CA PHE A 78 -2.65 -13.00 2.76
C PHE A 78 -1.60 -13.92 3.34
N VAL A 79 -2.05 -15.06 3.86
CA VAL A 79 -1.20 -16.05 4.52
C VAL A 79 -1.21 -17.36 3.75
N GLY A 80 -0.04 -17.98 3.68
CA GLY A 80 0.15 -19.31 3.14
C GLY A 80 0.86 -20.19 4.17
N VAL A 81 1.15 -21.43 3.78
CA VAL A 81 1.93 -22.35 4.60
C VAL A 81 3.29 -22.56 3.93
N GLN A 82 4.37 -22.25 4.65
CA GLN A 82 5.74 -22.59 4.25
C GLN A 82 6.39 -23.37 5.39
N ASN A 83 6.94 -24.54 5.10
CA ASN A 83 7.57 -25.43 6.09
C ASN A 83 6.67 -25.70 7.32
N GLY A 84 5.37 -25.92 7.09
CA GLY A 84 4.39 -26.18 8.15
C GLY A 84 4.03 -24.96 9.01
N LYS A 85 4.56 -23.76 8.71
CA LYS A 85 4.26 -22.52 9.44
C LYS A 85 3.42 -21.58 8.58
N LYS A 86 2.46 -20.92 9.23
CA LYS A 86 1.66 -19.85 8.62
C LYS A 86 2.54 -18.61 8.43
N VAL A 87 2.75 -18.20 7.19
CA VAL A 87 3.60 -17.05 6.83
C VAL A 87 2.80 -16.09 5.95
N ILE A 88 3.17 -14.81 5.97
CA ILE A 88 2.60 -13.81 5.05
C ILE A 88 3.19 -14.06 3.67
N VAL A 89 2.32 -14.23 2.68
CA VAL A 89 2.69 -14.52 1.27
C VAL A 89 2.27 -13.39 0.33
N GLY A 90 1.34 -12.54 0.78
CA GLY A 90 0.85 -11.40 0.02
C GLY A 90 0.30 -10.31 0.91
N GLN A 91 0.25 -9.08 0.41
CA GLN A 91 -0.48 -7.98 1.04
C GLN A 91 -1.13 -7.11 -0.03
N ILE A 92 -2.41 -6.80 0.13
CA ILE A 92 -3.03 -5.68 -0.59
C ILE A 92 -2.91 -4.44 0.26
N GLU A 93 -2.50 -3.34 -0.37
CA GLU A 93 -2.58 -2.00 0.19
C GLU A 93 -3.58 -1.20 -0.63
N ALA A 94 -4.60 -0.67 0.04
CA ALA A 94 -5.69 0.03 -0.62
C ALA A 94 -5.98 1.40 0.02
N ILE A 95 -6.15 2.44 -0.79
CA ILE A 95 -6.55 3.78 -0.35
C ILE A 95 -7.79 4.19 -1.13
N LYS A 96 -8.87 4.52 -0.41
CA LYS A 96 -10.13 4.95 -1.03
C LYS A 96 -9.98 6.34 -1.65
N VAL A 97 -10.41 6.49 -2.90
CA VAL A 97 -10.45 7.79 -3.59
C VAL A 97 -11.76 8.54 -3.31
N ARG A 98 -11.78 9.85 -3.57
CA ARG A 98 -12.98 10.70 -3.43
C ARG A 98 -14.09 10.28 -4.40
N GLU A 99 -15.36 10.40 -4.03
CA GLU A 99 -16.52 9.96 -4.84
C GLU A 99 -16.53 10.50 -6.27
N ASP A 100 -16.07 11.74 -6.45
CA ASP A 100 -15.96 12.44 -7.74
C ASP A 100 -14.75 12.01 -8.59
N TYR A 101 -13.81 11.24 -8.04
CA TYR A 101 -12.64 10.79 -8.80
C TYR A 101 -12.99 9.63 -9.74
N THR A 102 -12.72 9.84 -11.03
CA THR A 102 -13.02 8.92 -12.13
C THR A 102 -11.77 8.44 -12.87
N GLY A 103 -10.57 8.74 -12.35
CA GLY A 103 -9.29 8.41 -12.99
C GLY A 103 -8.92 6.93 -12.91
N LEU A 104 -9.64 6.10 -12.14
CA LEU A 104 -9.37 4.67 -12.06
C LEU A 104 -10.12 3.87 -13.14
N PRO A 105 -9.46 2.86 -13.73
CA PRO A 105 -10.13 1.90 -14.60
C PRO A 105 -11.33 1.24 -13.94
N LYS A 106 -12.30 0.81 -14.78
CA LYS A 106 -13.47 0.03 -14.34
C LYS A 106 -14.31 0.70 -13.24
N ASN A 107 -14.29 2.04 -13.17
CA ASN A 107 -14.92 2.83 -12.10
C ASN A 107 -14.41 2.45 -10.70
N GLY A 108 -13.14 2.05 -10.60
CA GLY A 108 -12.52 1.66 -9.35
C GLY A 108 -12.57 2.77 -8.30
N ARG A 109 -12.64 2.37 -7.03
CA ARG A 109 -12.80 3.27 -5.87
C ARG A 109 -11.60 3.24 -4.94
N TYR A 110 -10.62 2.39 -5.23
CA TYR A 110 -9.43 2.22 -4.42
C TYR A 110 -8.18 2.22 -5.29
N LEU A 111 -7.19 3.04 -4.92
CA LEU A 111 -5.81 2.88 -5.38
C LEU A 111 -5.23 1.65 -4.70
N MET A 112 -4.72 0.69 -5.47
CA MET A 112 -4.39 -0.64 -4.96
C MET A 112 -3.01 -1.10 -5.41
N LEU A 113 -2.18 -1.48 -4.44
CA LEU A 113 -0.93 -2.20 -4.69
C LEU A 113 -1.00 -3.61 -4.10
N TYR A 114 -0.34 -4.55 -4.75
CA TYR A 114 -0.09 -5.89 -4.20
C TYR A 114 1.40 -6.10 -3.95
N LYS A 115 1.75 -6.45 -2.72
CA LYS A 115 3.09 -6.89 -2.36
C LYS A 115 3.13 -8.40 -2.32
N ASN A 116 3.93 -8.98 -3.20
CA ASN A 116 4.15 -10.41 -3.29
C ASN A 116 5.37 -10.81 -2.45
N TYR A 117 5.15 -11.68 -1.45
CA TYR A 117 6.17 -12.19 -0.54
C TYR A 117 6.53 -13.66 -0.81
N LEU A 118 6.08 -14.25 -1.91
CA LEU A 118 6.33 -15.68 -2.20
C LEU A 118 7.83 -16.00 -2.31
N GLN A 119 8.65 -15.05 -2.74
CA GLN A 119 10.11 -15.17 -2.81
C GLN A 119 10.84 -14.57 -1.59
N TYR A 120 10.10 -14.18 -0.55
CA TYR A 120 10.63 -13.62 0.67
C TYR A 120 10.50 -14.61 1.83
N ASN A 121 11.63 -14.97 2.44
CA ASN A 121 11.65 -15.84 3.60
C ASN A 121 11.54 -14.99 4.86
N THR A 122 10.39 -15.04 5.53
CA THR A 122 10.15 -14.28 6.78
C THR A 122 11.03 -14.75 7.94
N GLY A 123 11.51 -16.00 7.93
CA GLY A 123 12.37 -16.55 8.97
C GLY A 123 13.80 -16.00 8.94
N THR A 124 14.37 -15.83 7.75
CA THR A 124 15.70 -15.22 7.55
C THR A 124 15.62 -13.75 7.16
N SER A 125 14.40 -13.21 7.02
CA SER A 125 14.13 -11.87 6.54
C SER A 125 14.87 -11.54 5.23
N THR A 126 15.00 -12.53 4.34
CA THR A 126 15.83 -12.46 3.13
C THR A 126 15.05 -12.96 1.93
N GLY A 127 15.28 -12.37 0.76
CA GLY A 127 14.65 -12.75 -0.50
C GLY A 127 14.15 -11.53 -1.24
N THR A 128 13.15 -11.72 -2.09
CA THR A 128 12.65 -10.69 -2.99
C THR A 128 11.20 -10.35 -2.67
N ILE A 129 10.90 -9.05 -2.60
CA ILE A 129 9.54 -8.53 -2.50
C ILE A 129 9.21 -7.80 -3.80
N ARG A 130 8.14 -8.22 -4.47
CA ARG A 130 7.65 -7.59 -5.70
C ARG A 130 6.40 -6.80 -5.42
N VAL A 131 6.29 -5.62 -6.01
CA VAL A 131 5.14 -4.73 -5.86
C VAL A 131 4.46 -4.59 -7.22
N TYR A 132 3.16 -4.77 -7.25
CA TYR A 132 2.33 -4.71 -8.45
C TYR A 132 1.24 -3.66 -8.28
N ASP A 133 0.91 -2.93 -9.34
CA ASP A 133 -0.25 -2.03 -9.37
C ASP A 133 -1.49 -2.81 -9.80
N LEU A 134 -2.45 -2.98 -8.89
CA LEU A 134 -3.66 -3.75 -9.15
C LEU A 134 -4.70 -2.97 -9.97
N ASN A 135 -4.55 -1.66 -10.13
CA ASN A 135 -5.47 -0.86 -10.92
C ASN A 135 -5.25 -1.03 -12.43
N TYR A 136 -4.02 -1.34 -12.86
CA TYR A 136 -3.61 -1.34 -14.27
C TYR A 136 -3.02 -2.68 -14.74
N ASP A 137 -3.85 -3.72 -14.84
CA ASP A 137 -3.45 -5.07 -15.31
C ASP A 137 -2.32 -5.73 -14.51
N GLU A 138 -2.20 -5.43 -13.22
CA GLU A 138 -1.23 -6.07 -12.33
C GLU A 138 0.21 -5.97 -12.80
N TYR A 139 0.59 -4.84 -13.40
CA TYR A 139 1.97 -4.66 -13.86
C TYR A 139 2.91 -4.54 -12.66
N LEU A 140 4.13 -5.08 -12.82
CA LEU A 140 5.17 -4.98 -11.81
C LEU A 140 5.68 -3.54 -11.75
N VAL A 141 5.48 -2.86 -10.62
CA VAL A 141 5.96 -1.47 -10.43
C VAL A 141 7.38 -1.43 -9.89
N GLY A 142 7.79 -2.45 -9.15
CA GLY A 142 9.08 -2.46 -8.49
C GLY A 142 9.41 -3.75 -7.78
N GLU A 143 10.70 -3.97 -7.57
CA GLU A 143 11.24 -5.14 -6.89
C GLU A 143 12.29 -4.72 -5.86
N ALA A 144 12.16 -5.22 -4.64
CA ALA A 144 13.11 -5.01 -3.55
C ALA A 144 13.86 -6.31 -3.23
N ALA A 145 15.18 -6.27 -3.29
CA ALA A 145 16.05 -7.34 -2.79
C ALA A 145 16.36 -7.09 -1.31
N VAL A 146 15.98 -8.03 -0.45
CA VAL A 146 16.09 -7.93 1.00
C VAL A 146 17.10 -8.95 1.52
N THR A 147 17.98 -8.53 2.44
CA THR A 147 18.87 -9.43 3.16
C THR A 147 18.87 -9.05 4.63
N ASN A 148 18.63 -10.04 5.50
CA ASN A 148 18.55 -9.86 6.96
C ASN A 148 17.65 -8.68 7.38
N GLY A 149 16.52 -8.51 6.69
CA GLY A 149 15.52 -7.47 6.99
C GLY A 149 15.86 -6.08 6.46
N THR A 150 16.94 -5.93 5.70
CA THR A 150 17.36 -4.67 5.06
C THR A 150 17.15 -4.74 3.56
N VAL A 151 16.56 -3.70 2.96
CA VAL A 151 16.51 -3.58 1.50
C VAL A 151 17.89 -3.14 1.00
N ASN A 152 18.53 -4.02 0.23
CA ASN A 152 19.86 -3.77 -0.32
C ASN A 152 19.78 -3.09 -1.69
N ASN A 153 18.76 -3.44 -2.47
CA ASN A 153 18.52 -2.87 -3.78
C ASN A 153 17.01 -2.71 -4.02
N TYR A 154 16.66 -1.68 -4.78
CA TYR A 154 15.30 -1.46 -5.27
C TYR A 154 15.34 -1.12 -6.76
N THR A 155 14.65 -1.93 -7.56
CA THR A 155 14.56 -1.75 -9.01
C THR A 155 13.14 -1.31 -9.35
N PRO A 156 12.91 -0.04 -9.76
CA PRO A 156 11.62 0.39 -10.28
C PRO A 156 11.44 -0.09 -11.73
N TYR A 157 10.20 -0.36 -12.11
CA TYR A 157 9.84 -0.71 -13.48
C TYR A 157 8.82 0.30 -14.01
N PRO A 158 9.04 0.85 -15.22
CA PRO A 158 8.09 1.77 -15.82
C PRO A 158 6.80 1.04 -16.20
N MET A 159 5.69 1.79 -16.25
CA MET A 159 4.45 1.24 -16.79
C MET A 159 4.66 0.83 -18.26
N PRO A 160 4.32 -0.42 -18.64
CA PRO A 160 4.41 -0.87 -20.03
C PRO A 160 3.54 -0.04 -20.99
N ASP A 161 4.09 0.28 -22.16
CA ASP A 161 3.41 1.10 -23.18
C ASP A 161 2.05 0.53 -23.60
N ASN A 162 1.92 -0.80 -23.69
CA ASN A 162 0.66 -1.45 -24.04
C ASN A 162 -0.43 -1.24 -22.97
N ILE A 163 -0.04 -1.11 -21.70
CA ILE A 163 -0.97 -0.82 -20.59
C ILE A 163 -1.33 0.67 -20.60
N ALA A 164 -0.32 1.54 -20.75
CA ALA A 164 -0.55 2.98 -20.87
C ALA A 164 -1.52 3.32 -22.02
N ALA A 165 -1.33 2.71 -23.19
CA ALA A 165 -2.20 2.86 -24.35
C ALA A 165 -3.61 2.30 -24.09
N LYS A 166 -3.73 1.11 -23.49
CA LYS A 166 -5.03 0.47 -23.19
C LYS A 166 -5.94 1.36 -22.34
N TYR A 167 -5.35 2.06 -21.36
CA TYR A 167 -6.09 2.93 -20.44
C TYR A 167 -6.08 4.41 -20.84
N ASN A 168 -5.54 4.73 -22.03
CA ASN A 168 -5.40 6.10 -22.53
C ASN A 168 -4.77 7.05 -21.49
N LEU A 169 -3.72 6.56 -20.83
CA LEU A 169 -2.97 7.33 -19.84
C LEU A 169 -2.05 8.29 -20.58
N THR A 170 -2.62 9.39 -21.09
CA THR A 170 -1.89 10.49 -21.72
C THR A 170 -2.26 11.78 -20.99
N GLY A 171 -1.31 12.43 -20.32
CA GLY A 171 -1.59 13.43 -19.26
C GLY A 171 -0.69 14.67 -19.22
N ARG A 172 -0.94 15.57 -18.27
CA ARG A 172 -0.90 17.04 -18.40
C ARG A 172 0.47 17.76 -18.32
N ALA A 173 1.52 17.12 -17.81
CA ALA A 173 2.86 17.72 -17.73
C ALA A 173 3.93 16.65 -17.38
N PRO A 174 5.19 16.85 -17.80
CA PRO A 174 6.30 15.99 -17.38
C PRO A 174 6.45 15.99 -15.85
N HIS A 175 6.54 14.82 -15.24
CA HIS A 175 6.81 14.65 -13.82
C HIS A 175 8.05 13.75 -13.62
N PRO A 176 8.91 13.96 -12.61
CA PRO A 176 10.10 13.10 -12.40
C PRO A 176 9.79 11.62 -12.17
N CYS A 177 8.56 11.31 -11.75
CA CYS A 177 8.05 9.95 -11.57
C CYS A 177 7.26 9.40 -12.75
N ASP A 178 7.06 10.19 -13.82
CA ASP A 178 6.50 9.73 -15.09
C ASP A 178 7.62 9.06 -15.90
N THR A 179 7.83 7.77 -15.59
CA THR A 179 8.98 7.01 -16.11
C THR A 179 8.80 6.53 -17.55
N ASN A 180 7.56 6.46 -18.04
CA ASN A 180 7.25 6.11 -19.43
C ASN A 180 6.96 7.35 -20.30
N HIS A 181 7.05 8.55 -19.73
CA HIS A 181 6.86 9.84 -20.41
C HIS A 181 5.48 9.99 -21.06
N ASN A 182 4.46 9.38 -20.45
CA ASN A 182 3.09 9.47 -20.94
C ASN A 182 2.36 10.73 -20.41
N GLY A 183 3.02 11.53 -19.58
CA GLY A 183 2.49 12.74 -18.96
C GLY A 183 1.55 12.49 -17.79
N ASN A 184 1.43 11.24 -17.34
CA ASN A 184 0.63 10.82 -16.20
C ASN A 184 1.53 10.13 -15.17
N VAL A 185 1.11 10.09 -13.91
CA VAL A 185 1.80 9.38 -12.84
C VAL A 185 0.79 8.52 -12.11
N THR A 186 0.81 7.22 -12.40
CA THR A 186 -0.04 6.27 -11.69
C THR A 186 0.42 6.09 -10.23
N TYR A 187 -0.45 5.50 -9.41
CA TYR A 187 -0.13 5.24 -8.01
C TYR A 187 1.11 4.36 -7.86
N GLY A 188 1.20 3.30 -8.68
CA GLY A 188 2.37 2.44 -8.77
C GLY A 188 3.66 3.17 -9.17
N GLU A 189 3.60 3.99 -10.22
CA GLU A 189 4.75 4.77 -10.69
C GLU A 189 5.25 5.75 -9.63
N CYS A 190 4.35 6.50 -9.01
CA CYS A 190 4.74 7.40 -7.92
C CYS A 190 5.38 6.62 -6.77
N PHE A 191 4.75 5.53 -6.31
CA PHE A 191 5.24 4.78 -5.17
C PHE A 191 6.64 4.22 -5.44
N SER A 192 6.84 3.66 -6.64
CA SER A 192 8.11 3.11 -7.08
C SER A 192 9.19 4.18 -7.22
N CYS A 193 8.86 5.33 -7.81
CA CYS A 193 9.74 6.47 -7.92
C CYS A 193 10.20 7.00 -6.56
N MET A 194 9.27 7.25 -5.63
CA MET A 194 9.59 7.71 -4.27
C MET A 194 10.47 6.70 -3.52
N LEU A 195 10.18 5.41 -3.68
CA LEU A 195 10.95 4.36 -3.04
C LEU A 195 12.38 4.29 -3.59
N ARG A 196 12.54 4.40 -4.91
CA ARG A 196 13.86 4.52 -5.55
C ARG A 196 14.64 5.71 -5.01
N SER A 197 14.02 6.89 -4.97
CA SER A 197 14.65 8.12 -4.45
C SER A 197 15.09 7.95 -2.99
N CYS A 198 14.26 7.31 -2.16
CA CYS A 198 14.62 7.02 -0.78
C CYS A 198 15.80 6.05 -0.65
N MET A 199 15.86 5.05 -1.53
CA MET A 199 16.95 4.06 -1.52
C MET A 199 18.29 4.63 -1.98
N SER A 200 18.27 5.67 -2.82
CA SER A 200 19.48 6.41 -3.21
C SER A 200 19.96 7.41 -2.15
N ASP A 201 19.10 7.79 -1.20
CA ASP A 201 19.43 8.73 -0.14
C ASP A 201 19.79 7.99 1.17
N PRO A 202 21.01 8.12 1.71
CA PRO A 202 21.43 7.39 2.91
C PRO A 202 20.57 7.70 4.15
N GLU A 203 20.09 8.93 4.31
CA GLU A 203 19.27 9.34 5.46
C GLU A 203 17.87 8.76 5.38
N CYS A 204 17.21 8.86 4.22
CA CYS A 204 15.92 8.24 3.98
C CYS A 204 16.02 6.72 4.13
N ARG A 205 17.03 6.09 3.53
CA ARG A 205 17.26 4.65 3.71
C ARG A 205 17.45 4.29 5.18
N PHE A 206 18.21 5.09 5.93
CA PHE A 206 18.40 4.86 7.36
C PHE A 206 17.08 4.99 8.14
N LEU A 207 16.36 6.08 7.96
CA LEU A 207 15.11 6.38 8.67
C LEU A 207 14.00 5.38 8.33
N CYS A 208 13.86 5.04 7.05
CA CYS A 208 12.76 4.22 6.55
C CYS A 208 13.02 2.71 6.69
N PHE A 209 14.28 2.27 6.70
CA PHE A 209 14.61 0.83 6.71
C PHE A 209 15.46 0.37 7.88
N LEU A 210 16.46 1.14 8.31
CA LEU A 210 17.46 0.64 9.26
C LEU A 210 17.12 0.98 10.71
N ALA A 211 16.60 2.19 10.97
CA ALA A 211 16.44 2.68 12.32
C ALA A 211 15.33 1.95 13.11
N ASN A 212 14.40 1.22 12.47
CA ASN A 212 13.14 0.71 13.07
C ASN A 212 12.25 1.78 13.74
N LEU A 213 12.76 2.99 14.00
CA LEU A 213 12.09 4.10 14.66
C LEU A 213 10.86 4.58 13.87
N TYR A 214 10.88 4.45 12.53
CA TYR A 214 9.84 5.01 11.65
C TYR A 214 9.46 4.12 10.46
N ARG A 215 9.73 2.80 10.51
CA ARG A 215 9.47 1.87 9.38
C ARG A 215 8.05 1.99 8.83
N SER A 216 7.03 2.00 9.68
CA SER A 216 5.64 2.18 9.22
C SER A 216 5.35 3.62 8.77
N SER A 217 5.95 4.62 9.42
CA SER A 217 5.67 6.03 9.13
C SER A 217 6.13 6.44 7.73
N CYS A 218 7.37 6.12 7.36
CA CYS A 218 7.94 6.57 6.09
C CYS A 218 7.21 6.00 4.87
N PHE A 219 7.02 4.68 4.82
CA PHE A 219 6.31 4.04 3.71
C PHE A 219 4.88 4.51 3.57
N ASN A 220 4.19 4.78 4.68
CA ASN A 220 2.84 5.28 4.62
C ASN A 220 2.76 6.73 4.16
N SER A 221 3.74 7.57 4.55
CA SER A 221 3.86 8.91 3.98
C SER A 221 4.03 8.86 2.47
N MET A 222 4.89 7.97 1.95
CA MET A 222 5.03 7.76 0.51
C MET A 222 3.71 7.33 -0.12
N ARG A 223 3.00 6.36 0.46
CA ARG A 223 1.69 5.89 -0.03
C ARG A 223 0.67 7.01 -0.07
N VAL A 224 0.57 7.83 0.97
CA VAL A 224 -0.41 8.92 1.02
C VAL A 224 -0.04 10.03 0.03
N SER A 225 1.23 10.45 -0.01
CA SER A 225 1.70 11.42 -1.00
C SER A 225 1.43 10.96 -2.42
N CYS A 226 1.69 9.69 -2.71
CA CYS A 226 1.43 9.14 -4.03
C CYS A 226 -0.04 8.99 -4.36
N ALA A 227 -0.89 8.69 -3.36
CA ALA A 227 -2.33 8.70 -3.58
C ALA A 227 -2.82 10.10 -3.95
N ILE A 228 -2.34 11.13 -3.26
CA ILE A 228 -2.67 12.53 -3.57
C ILE A 228 -2.19 12.91 -4.98
N LEU A 229 -0.94 12.59 -5.32
CA LEU A 229 -0.38 12.89 -6.64
C LEU A 229 -1.12 12.19 -7.76
N ALA A 230 -1.41 10.89 -7.61
CA ALA A 230 -2.16 10.11 -8.60
C ALA A 230 -3.62 10.57 -8.76
N ILE A 231 -4.19 11.28 -7.77
CA ILE A 231 -5.53 11.87 -7.87
C ILE A 231 -5.50 13.22 -8.59
N ILE A 232 -4.40 13.97 -8.48
CA ILE A 232 -4.26 15.32 -9.06
C ILE A 232 -3.84 15.26 -10.54
N TYR A 233 -2.94 14.34 -10.88
CA TYR A 233 -2.46 14.09 -12.24
C TYR A 233 -3.39 13.14 -12.99
#